data_AF-A0A2V5N3W7-F1
#
_entry.id   AF-A0A2V5N3W7-F1
#
_cell.length_a   1.000
_cell.length_b   1.000
_cell.length_c   1.000
_cell.angle_alpha   90.00
_cell.angle_beta   90.00
_cell.angle_gamma   90.00
#
_symmetry.space_group_name_H-M   'P 1'
#
loop_
_entity.id
_entity.type
_entity.pdbx_description
1 polymer ?
#
loop_
_entity_poly.entity_id
_entity_poly.type
_entity_poly.pdbx_seq_one_letter_code
_entity_poly.pdbx_strand_id
1 'polypeptide(L)' 'DQMRCEVKLEIVPGATHLFEEPGALEQVAKLASDWFLLHAAGSAGLH' A
#
# COMPACT_ATOMS: atom_id res chain seq x y z
N ASP A 1 -11.20 -17.39 15.62
CA ASP A 1 -11.72 -16.27 14.83
C ASP A 1 -10.70 -15.94 13.75
N GLN A 2 -11.06 -15.94 12.46
CA GLN A 2 -10.14 -15.65 11.36
C GLN A 2 -10.79 -14.61 10.44
N MET A 3 -10.13 -13.48 10.24
CA MET A 3 -10.54 -12.49 9.24
C MET A 3 -10.22 -13.02 7.85
N ARG A 4 -11.21 -13.03 6.96
CA ARG A 4 -11.05 -13.34 5.53
C ARG A 4 -11.11 -12.03 4.75
N CYS A 5 -9.95 -11.48 4.45
CA CYS A 5 -9.79 -10.26 3.69
C CYS A 5 -8.56 -10.38 2.80
N GLU A 6 -8.51 -9.59 1.73
CA GLU A 6 -7.34 -9.54 0.87
C GLU A 6 -6.15 -8.93 1.63
N VAL A 7 -5.00 -9.58 1.54
CA VAL A 7 -3.76 -9.14 2.20
C VAL A 7 -2.63 -9.18 1.17
N LYS A 8 -1.90 -8.07 1.07
CA LYS A 8 -0.71 -7.94 0.23
C LYS A 8 0.48 -7.55 1.10
N LEU A 9 1.58 -8.28 0.94
CA LEU A 9 2.85 -8.02 1.63
C LEU A 9 3.92 -7.72 0.58
N GLU A 10 4.60 -6.59 0.74
CA GLU A 10 5.65 -6.11 -0.17
C GLU A 10 6.92 -5.79 0.63
N ILE A 11 8.08 -6.07 0.03
CA ILE A 11 9.39 -5.75 0.61
C ILE A 11 9.97 -4.56 -0.14
N VAL A 12 10.33 -3.49 0.58
CA VAL A 12 11.07 -2.35 0.04
C VAL A 12 12.55 -2.56 0.32
N PRO A 13 13.39 -2.88 -0.69
CA PRO A 13 14.80 -3.19 -0.47
C PRO A 13 15.55 -1.99 0.10
N GLY A 14 16.32 -2.21 1.16
CA GLY A 14 17.17 -1.17 1.77
C GLY A 14 16.44 -0.17 2.67
N ALA A 15 15.11 -0.23 2.78
CA ALA A 15 14.35 0.59 3.71
C ALA A 15 14.61 0.20 5.17
N THR A 16 14.84 1.19 6.03
CA THR A 16 14.81 1.02 7.49
C THR A 16 13.49 1.50 8.08
N HIS A 17 13.38 1.50 9.42
CA HIS A 17 12.13 1.75 10.13
C HIS A 17 11.43 3.07 9.77
N LEU A 18 12.20 4.09 9.37
CA LEU A 18 11.67 5.43 9.07
C LEU A 18 11.68 5.77 7.58
N PHE A 19 12.16 4.88 6.70
CA PHE A 19 12.25 5.11 5.26
C PHE A 19 13.07 6.37 4.88
N GLU A 20 14.13 6.70 5.64
CA GLU A 20 14.96 7.88 5.37
C GLU A 20 15.87 7.69 4.14
N GLU A 21 16.01 6.46 3.67
CA GLU A 21 16.82 6.14 2.50
C GLU A 21 16.21 6.76 1.22
N PRO A 22 17.05 7.25 0.29
CA PRO A 22 16.56 7.87 -0.94
C PRO A 22 15.60 6.96 -1.70
N GLY A 23 14.36 7.41 -1.91
CA GLY A 23 13.34 6.67 -2.65
C GLY A 23 12.49 5.70 -1.82
N ALA A 24 12.84 5.43 -0.55
CA ALA A 24 12.12 4.46 0.27
C ALA A 24 10.69 4.95 0.59
N LEU A 25 10.55 6.20 1.01
CA LEU A 25 9.24 6.79 1.31
C LEU A 25 8.36 6.89 0.06
N GLU A 26 8.94 7.27 -1.08
CA GLU A 26 8.24 7.35 -2.36
C GLU A 26 7.71 5.98 -2.80
N GLN A 27 8.52 4.92 -2.64
CA GLN A 27 8.13 3.56 -2.98
C GLN A 27 6.99 3.05 -2.07
N VAL A 28 7.09 3.26 -0.76
CA VAL A 28 6.02 2.90 0.19
C VAL A 28 4.74 3.65 -0.12
N ALA A 29 4.82 4.97 -0.34
CA ALA A 29 3.68 5.80 -0.67
C ALA A 29 2.97 5.31 -1.94
N LYS A 30 3.74 5.00 -3.00
CA LYS A 30 3.18 4.46 -4.24
C LYS A 30 2.46 3.13 -4.02
N LEU A 31 3.09 2.18 -3.33
CA LEU A 31 2.50 0.86 -3.06
C LEU A 31 1.19 0.97 -2.27
N ALA A 32 1.15 1.84 -1.26
CA ALA A 32 -0.04 2.08 -0.45
C ALA A 32 -1.15 2.76 -1.27
N SER A 33 -0.82 3.82 -2.02
CA SER A 33 -1.78 4.52 -2.89
C SER A 33 -2.39 3.57 -3.93
N ASP A 34 -1.57 2.77 -4.61
CA ASP A 34 -2.05 1.79 -5.60
C ASP A 34 -3.01 0.78 -4.96
N TRP A 35 -2.71 0.31 -3.74
CA TRP A 35 -3.59 -0.61 -2.99
C TRP A 35 -4.93 0.02 -2.66
N PHE A 36 -4.94 1.28 -2.18
CA PHE A 36 -6.18 2.00 -1.89
C PHE A 36 -6.97 2.33 -3.16
N LEU A 37 -6.32 2.71 -4.25
CA LEU A 37 -7.01 2.97 -5.52
C LEU A 37 -7.71 1.71 -6.04
N LEU A 38 -7.11 0.53 -5.86
CA LEU A 38 -7.71 -0.73 -6.30
C LEU A 38 -8.88 -1.17 -5.42
N HIS A 39 -8.80 -0.97 -4.09
CA HIS A 39 -9.74 -1.59 -3.14
C HIS A 39 -10.66 -0.60 -2.41
N ALA A 40 -10.26 0.66 -2.27
CA ALA A 40 -11.05 1.71 -1.61
C ALA A 40 -11.77 2.64 -2.59
N ALA A 41 -11.51 2.54 -3.90
CA ALA A 41 -12.25 3.29 -4.92
C ALA A 41 -13.72 2.84 -5.10
N GLY A 42 -14.20 1.89 -4.29
CA GLY A 42 -15.58 1.38 -4.28
C GLY A 42 -16.68 2.38 -3.87
N SER A 43 -16.39 3.68 -3.81
CA SER A 43 -17.40 4.74 -3.59
C SER A 43 -17.39 5.85 -4.64
N ALA A 44 -16.56 5.74 -5.69
CA ALA A 44 -16.50 6.74 -6.76
C ALA A 44 -16.74 6.10 -8.13
N GLY A 45 -17.97 5.62 -8.34
CA GLY A 45 -18.53 5.42 -9.68
C GLY A 45 -19.17 4.05 -9.94
N LEU A 46 -20.44 3.89 -9.58
CA LEU A 46 -21.55 3.71 -10.53
C LEU A 46 -22.90 3.61 -9.76
N HIS A 47 -23.49 4.77 -9.42
CA HIS A 47 -24.90 5.16 -9.61
C HIS A 47 -25.16 6.53 -8.97
#